data_AF-A0A212KEJ9-F1
#
_entry.id   AF-A0A212KEJ9-F1
#
_cell.length_a   1.000
_cell.length_b   1.000
_cell.length_c   1.000
_cell.angle_alpha   90.00
_cell.angle_beta   90.00
_cell.angle_gamma   90.00
#
_symmetry.space_group_name_H-M   'P 1'
#
loop_
_entity.id
_entity.type
_entity.pdbx_description
1 polymer ?
#
loop_
_entity_poly.entity_id
_entity_poly.type
_entity_poly.pdbx_seq_one_letter_code
_entity_poly.pdbx_strand_id
1 'polypeptide(L)' 'MLRDLDDIRLTQAITSKGGADLVRRAITLPAGTEGTVMSAYPNGAADVEFYIGVSDNAPYGYMLITLEPTQFERIAKNAA' A
#
# COMPACT_ATOMS: atom_id res chain seq x y z
N MET A 1 3.39 11.27 16.78
CA MET A 1 2.38 11.94 15.93
C MET A 1 2.48 11.28 14.55
N LEU A 2 1.38 10.78 14.00
CA LEU A 2 1.22 10.04 12.72
C LEU A 2 1.68 10.82 11.45
N ARG A 3 2.60 11.78 11.57
CA ARG A 3 2.74 12.86 10.58
C ARG A 3 3.65 12.60 9.40
N ASP A 4 4.48 11.57 9.43
CA ASP A 4 5.31 11.21 8.27
C ASP A 4 5.08 9.75 7.87
N LEU A 5 3.82 9.38 7.69
CA LEU A 5 3.51 8.19 6.91
C LEU A 5 4.00 8.49 5.49
N ASP A 6 5.14 7.94 5.09
CA ASP A 6 5.66 8.05 3.73
C ASP A 6 4.60 7.45 2.78
N ASP A 7 3.97 8.31 1.97
CA ASP A 7 3.09 7.82 0.91
C ASP A 7 4.00 7.28 -0.19
N ILE A 8 3.64 6.11 -0.72
CA ILE A 8 4.38 5.48 -1.80
C ILE A 8 3.43 5.19 -2.95
N ARG A 9 4.00 5.05 -4.15
CA ARG A 9 3.29 4.63 -5.35
C ARG A 9 3.92 3.38 -5.91
N LEU A 10 3.09 2.41 -6.28
CA LEU A 10 3.57 1.21 -6.96
C LEU A 10 4.17 1.54 -8.33
N THR A 11 5.38 1.06 -8.61
CA THR A 11 6.03 1.19 -9.93
C THR A 11 5.57 0.11 -10.92
N GLN A 12 4.96 -0.95 -10.41
CA GLN A 12 4.47 -2.10 -11.17
C GLN A 12 3.21 -2.67 -10.52
N ALA A 13 2.44 -3.45 -11.28
CA ALA A 13 1.29 -4.14 -10.71
C ALA A 13 1.75 -5.23 -9.72
N ILE A 14 1.03 -5.38 -8.62
CA ILE A 14 1.33 -6.39 -7.59
C ILE A 14 0.08 -7.20 -7.30
N THR A 15 0.24 -8.51 -7.24
CA THR A 15 -0.84 -9.42 -6.88
C THR A 15 -0.55 -10.03 -5.53
N SER A 16 -1.44 -9.81 -4.56
CA SER A 16 -1.32 -10.39 -3.22
C SER A 16 -2.70 -10.75 -2.66
N LYS A 17 -2.71 -11.44 -1.53
CA LYS A 17 -3.94 -11.79 -0.81
C LYS A 17 -4.18 -10.72 0.26
N GLY A 18 -5.40 -10.20 0.34
CA GLY A 18 -5.79 -9.24 1.39
C GLY A 18 -5.52 -9.80 2.79
N GLY A 19 -4.87 -9.01 3.63
CA GLY A 19 -4.46 -9.41 4.99
C GLY A 19 -5.61 -9.41 6.01
N ALA A 20 -6.68 -8.66 5.74
CA ALA A 20 -7.87 -8.64 6.57
C ALA A 20 -9.12 -8.59 5.69
N ASP A 21 -10.03 -9.52 5.94
CA ASP A 21 -11.42 -9.58 5.52
C ASP A 21 -11.83 -10.27 4.19
N LEU A 22 -12.45 -11.44 4.41
CA LEU A 22 -13.48 -12.15 3.63
C LEU A 22 -13.21 -12.68 2.22
N VAL A 23 -12.23 -12.17 1.49
CA VAL A 23 -11.97 -12.66 0.12
C VAL A 23 -10.53 -13.12 0.01
N ARG A 24 -10.27 -14.42 0.27
CA ARG A 24 -8.99 -15.10 0.00
C ARG A 24 -8.58 -15.10 -1.49
N ARG A 25 -9.21 -14.27 -2.33
CA ARG A 25 -8.84 -14.12 -3.74
C ARG A 25 -7.61 -13.25 -3.81
N ALA A 26 -6.75 -13.60 -4.75
CA ALA A 26 -5.68 -12.72 -5.15
C ALA A 26 -6.30 -11.42 -5.67
N ILE A 27 -5.83 -10.29 -5.16
CA ILE A 27 -6.17 -8.96 -5.64
C ILE A 27 -4.94 -8.42 -6.31
N THR A 28 -5.12 -7.93 -7.54
CA THR A 28 -4.06 -7.26 -8.28
C THR A 28 -4.27 -5.75 -8.14
N LEU A 29 -3.31 -5.09 -7.50
CA LEU A 29 -3.21 -3.64 -7.53
C LEU A 29 -2.43 -3.21 -8.77
N PRO A 30 -2.96 -2.28 -9.58
CA PRO A 30 -2.23 -1.77 -10.74
C PRO A 30 -1.02 -0.92 -10.32
N ALA A 31 -0.06 -0.76 -11.24
CA ALA A 31 0.96 0.27 -11.10
C ALA A 31 0.31 1.64 -10.92
N GLY A 32 0.92 2.53 -10.14
CA GLY A 32 0.33 3.82 -9.79
C GLY A 32 -0.57 3.79 -8.56
N THR A 33 -0.91 2.61 -8.02
CA THR A 33 -1.67 2.54 -6.76
C THR A 33 -0.84 3.13 -5.63
N GLU A 34 -1.46 4.02 -4.86
CA GLU A 34 -0.83 4.68 -3.72
C GLU A 34 -1.12 3.89 -2.45
N GLY A 35 -0.12 3.85 -1.57
CA GLY A 35 -0.21 3.17 -0.28
C GLY A 35 0.55 3.92 0.79
N THR A 36 0.31 3.53 2.02
CA THR A 36 0.86 4.17 3.22
C THR A 36 1.91 3.26 3.83
N VAL A 37 3.15 3.73 3.98
CA VAL A 37 4.19 2.95 4.67
C VAL A 37 3.86 2.86 6.16
N MET A 38 3.75 1.64 6.66
CA MET A 38 3.49 1.32 8.07
C MET A 38 4.79 1.01 8.82
N SER A 39 5.72 0.32 8.17
CA SER A 39 7.04 -0.01 8.71
C SER A 39 8.07 0.02 7.58
N ALA A 40 9.27 0.52 7.85
CA ALA A 40 10.41 0.48 6.92
C ALA A 40 11.54 -0.37 7.50
N TYR A 41 12.18 -1.17 6.65
CA TYR A 41 13.26 -2.08 7.03
C TYR A 41 14.64 -1.53 6.60
N PRO A 42 15.75 -1.93 7.27
CA PRO A 42 17.09 -1.44 6.94
C PRO A 42 17.58 -1.77 5.52
N ASN A 43 17.00 -2.80 4.88
CA ASN A 43 17.29 -3.17 3.49
C ASN A 43 16.50 -2.33 2.46
N GLY A 44 15.68 -1.37 2.92
CA GLY A 44 14.84 -0.52 2.08
C GLY A 44 13.48 -1.12 1.72
N ALA A 45 13.18 -2.36 2.13
CA ALA A 45 11.84 -2.91 2.02
C ALA A 45 10.88 -2.18 2.97
N ALA A 46 9.59 -2.24 2.71
CA ALA A 46 8.58 -1.59 3.53
C ALA A 46 7.29 -2.41 3.62
N ASP A 47 6.69 -2.47 4.80
CA ASP A 47 5.30 -2.88 4.94
C ASP A 47 4.40 -1.70 4.58
N VAL A 48 3.55 -1.91 3.58
CA VAL A 48 2.66 -0.87 3.04
C VAL A 48 1.22 -1.32 3.15
N GLU A 49 0.38 -0.43 3.67
CA GLU A 49 -1.07 -0.56 3.69
C GLU A 49 -1.68 0.07 2.45
N PHE A 50 -2.44 -0.71 1.69
CA PHE A 50 -3.24 -0.25 0.56
C PHE A 50 -4.72 -0.34 0.90
N TYR A 51 -5.45 0.76 0.66
CA TYR A 51 -6.90 0.75 0.77
C TYR A 51 -7.53 0.09 -0.45
N ILE A 52 -8.34 -0.94 -0.22
CA ILE A 52 -9.06 -1.69 -1.26
C ILE A 52 -10.55 -1.52 -1.00
N GLY A 53 -11.18 -0.61 -1.74
CA GLY A 53 -12.61 -0.37 -1.66
C GLY A 53 -13.11 0.44 -2.84
N VAL A 54 -14.28 0.09 -3.35
CA VAL A 54 -15.03 0.87 -4.34
C VAL A 54 -16.47 0.92 -3.83
N SER A 55 -16.87 1.95 -3.09
CA SER A 55 -18.27 2.37 -2.85
C SER A 55 -18.44 3.18 -1.56
N ASP A 56 -19.36 4.13 -1.59
CA ASP A 56 -19.85 4.94 -0.46
C ASP A 56 -20.59 4.13 0.64
N ASN A 57 -20.83 2.82 0.46
CA ASN A 57 -21.72 1.99 1.31
C ASN A 57 -21.11 0.66 1.84
N ALA A 58 -19.86 0.68 2.32
CA ALA A 58 -19.12 -0.39 3.05
C ALA A 58 -18.35 -1.45 2.22
N PRO A 59 -17.38 -2.18 2.81
CA PRO A 59 -16.39 -1.81 3.83
C PRO A 59 -15.04 -1.45 3.20
N TYR A 60 -14.31 -0.52 3.82
CA TYR A 60 -12.91 -0.23 3.48
C TYR A 60 -12.03 -1.42 3.88
N GLY A 61 -11.77 -2.32 2.93
CA GLY A 61 -10.74 -3.35 3.11
C GLY A 61 -9.36 -2.72 3.02
N TYR A 62 -8.37 -3.37 3.64
CA TYR A 62 -6.98 -2.99 3.47
C TYR A 62 -6.13 -4.23 3.15
N MET A 63 -5.08 -4.01 2.38
CA MET A 63 -4.05 -5.02 2.12
C MET A 63 -2.73 -4.50 2.66
N LEU A 64 -2.20 -5.24 3.63
CA LEU A 64 -0.84 -5.05 4.12
C LEU A 64 0.08 -5.98 3.34
N ILE A 65 1.10 -5.42 2.70
CA ILE A 65 2.08 -6.18 1.93
C ILE A 65 3.48 -5.63 2.16
N THR A 66 4.45 -6.53 2.31
CA THR A 66 5.87 -6.15 2.29
C THR A 66 6.31 -5.97 0.85
N LEU A 67 6.81 -4.78 0.52
CA LEU A 67 7.34 -4.42 -0.79
C LEU A 67 8.85 -4.32 -0.75
N GLU A 68 9.50 -4.84 -1.78
CA GLU A 68 10.91 -4.61 -2.06
C GLU A 68 11.14 -3.18 -2.57
N PRO A 69 12.33 -2.58 -2.35
CA PRO A 69 12.61 -1.18 -2.70
C PRO A 69 12.35 -0.82 -4.17
N THR A 70 12.40 -1.79 -5.08
CA THR A 70 12.21 -1.59 -6.52
C THR A 70 10.73 -1.58 -6.94
N GLN A 71 9.82 -1.96 -6.06
CA GLN A 71 8.39 -2.13 -6.36
C GLN A 71 7.57 -0.86 -6.12
N PHE A 72 8.18 0.17 -5.55
CA PHE A 72 7.53 1.43 -5.25
C PHE A 72 8.47 2.62 -5.36
N GLU A 73 7.89 3.80 -5.53
CA GLU A 73 8.56 5.09 -5.38
C GLU A 73 7.95 5.86 -4.21
N ARG A 74 8.74 6.69 -3.54
CA ARG A 74 8.22 7.57 -2.49
C ARG A 74 7.58 8.79 -3.12
N ILE A 75 6.39 9.14 -2.66
CA ILE A 75 5.72 10.38 -3.02
C ILE A 75 6.17 11.43 -2.00
N ALA A 76 6.94 12.41 -2.44
CA ALA A 76 7.26 13.54 -1.58
C ALA A 76 5.95 14.25 -1.23
N LYS A 77 5.60 14.29 0.07
CA LYS A 77 4.57 15.22 0.54
C LYS A 77 5.10 16.62 0.30
N ASN A 78 4.47 17.35 -0.61
CA ASN A 78 4.78 18.76 -0.82
C ASN A 78 4.81 19.43 0.55
N ALA A 79 5.97 19.95 0.94
CA ALA A 79 6.14 20.81 2.09
C ALA A 79 5.30 22.06 1.84
N ALA A 80 4.06 22.06 2.34
CA ALA A 80 3.19 23.23 2.39
C ALA A 80 3.47 24.02 3.66
#